data_AF-A0A1Y3B7N5-F1
#
_entry.id   AF-A0A1Y3B7N5-F1
#
_cell.length_a   1.000
_cell.length_b   1.000
_cell.length_c   1.000
_cell.angle_alpha   90.00
_cell.angle_beta   90.00
_cell.angle_gamma   90.00
#
_symmetry.space_group_name_H-M   'P 1'
#
loop_
_entity.id
_entity.type
_entity.pdbx_description
1 polymer ?
#
loop_
_entity_poly.entity_id
_entity_poly.type
_entity_poly.pdbx_seq_one_letter_code
_entity_poly.pdbx_strand_id
1 'polypeptide(L)'
;MGTNNETTTQGLDDLKLRCEEYYKIGCRFAKWRAVLKIDDHSGLPSSLAIAENVRGLARYASICQECRIVPIVEPEVLSDGNHSLEKCQQVSQKVFAATIAALHEHNVLMEGILLKPNMITAGHDYNSVAANNAEDIGVATVITLMRTIPPSVPGIMFLSGGQSEEEATINLSMINQIGAKFKPKTPWALSFSYGRALQNSAITIWSGNVENVGKARDELIRRMKANSLASQGRYIPGSSKTSSSTATKSNYIAKHVY
;
A
#
# COMPACT_ATOMS: atom_id res chain seq x y z
N MET A 1 -18.56 -12.46 -10.78
CA MET A 1 -19.37 -11.25 -10.55
C MET A 1 -19.69 -10.70 -11.93
N GLY A 2 -20.95 -10.41 -12.28
CA GLY A 2 -21.31 -9.89 -13.61
C GLY A 2 -20.83 -8.45 -13.84
N THR A 3 -19.52 -8.23 -13.72
CA THR A 3 -18.83 -6.95 -13.63
C THR A 3 -17.77 -6.83 -14.73
N ASN A 4 -17.33 -5.61 -15.05
CA ASN A 4 -16.31 -5.36 -16.09
C ASN A 4 -14.89 -5.69 -15.60
N ASN A 5 -14.58 -7.00 -15.49
CA ASN A 5 -13.27 -7.51 -15.06
C ASN A 5 -12.81 -7.03 -13.67
N GLU A 6 -13.77 -6.80 -12.77
CA GLU A 6 -13.50 -6.56 -11.36
C GLU A 6 -13.32 -7.89 -10.62
N THR A 7 -12.59 -7.84 -9.51
CA THR A 7 -12.16 -9.02 -8.76
C THR A 7 -12.63 -8.96 -7.32
N THR A 8 -12.84 -10.13 -6.72
CA THR A 8 -12.91 -10.29 -5.26
C THR A 8 -11.85 -11.30 -4.86
N THR A 9 -11.38 -11.22 -3.62
CA THR A 9 -10.26 -12.04 -3.15
C THR A 9 -10.79 -13.32 -2.50
N GLN A 10 -10.15 -14.45 -2.82
CA GLN A 10 -10.49 -15.76 -2.26
C GLN A 10 -9.51 -16.16 -1.15
N GLY A 11 -9.89 -17.19 -0.37
CA GLY A 11 -9.02 -17.79 0.65
C GLY A 11 -9.56 -17.74 2.08
N LEU A 12 -10.85 -17.45 2.28
CA LEU A 12 -11.49 -17.47 3.60
C LEU A 12 -11.72 -18.90 4.10
N ASP A 13 -11.87 -19.85 3.17
CA ASP A 13 -12.00 -21.27 3.49
C ASP A 13 -10.74 -21.74 4.22
N ASP A 14 -10.96 -22.43 5.34
CA ASP A 14 -9.95 -22.91 6.29
C ASP A 14 -8.99 -21.86 6.84
N LEU A 15 -9.28 -20.57 6.68
CA LEU A 15 -8.39 -19.48 7.11
C LEU A 15 -8.07 -19.57 8.61
N LYS A 16 -9.06 -19.90 9.45
CA LYS A 16 -8.86 -20.07 10.89
C LYS A 16 -7.83 -21.14 11.22
N LEU A 17 -7.98 -22.33 10.63
CA LEU A 17 -7.05 -23.46 10.81
C LEU A 17 -5.63 -23.07 10.38
N ARG A 18 -5.50 -22.39 9.24
CA ARG A 18 -4.20 -21.89 8.79
C ARG A 18 -3.61 -20.83 9.73
N CYS A 19 -4.41 -19.88 10.22
CA CYS A 19 -3.95 -18.85 11.15
C CYS A 19 -3.48 -19.45 12.48
N GLU A 20 -4.20 -20.44 13.02
CA GLU A 20 -3.79 -21.16 14.23
C GLU A 20 -2.45 -21.87 14.03
N GLU A 21 -2.25 -22.52 12.88
CA GLU A 21 -0.98 -23.17 12.54
C GLU A 21 0.15 -22.15 12.34
N TYR A 22 -0.11 -21.07 11.61
CA TYR A 22 0.86 -19.99 11.40
C TYR A 22 1.27 -19.33 12.72
N TYR A 23 0.35 -19.20 13.67
CA TYR A 23 0.68 -18.70 15.01
C TYR A 23 1.66 -19.65 15.74
N LYS A 24 1.46 -20.97 15.65
CA LYS A 24 2.35 -21.97 16.28
C LYS A 24 3.77 -21.90 15.73
N ILE A 25 3.94 -21.66 14.43
CA ILE A 25 5.27 -21.55 13.78
C ILE A 25 5.90 -20.15 13.91
N GLY A 26 5.27 -19.22 14.63
CA GLY A 26 5.86 -17.93 15.00
C GLY A 26 5.35 -16.72 14.21
N CYS A 27 4.41 -16.89 13.26
CA CYS A 27 3.79 -15.74 12.60
C CYS A 27 2.96 -14.93 13.61
N ARG A 28 3.00 -13.60 13.52
CA ARG A 28 2.27 -12.68 14.41
C ARG A 28 1.41 -11.66 13.68
N PHE A 29 1.57 -11.57 12.36
CA PHE A 29 0.71 -10.80 11.49
C PHE A 29 0.46 -11.57 10.19
N ALA A 30 -0.61 -11.23 9.50
CA ALA A 30 -0.96 -11.75 8.18
C ALA A 30 -1.24 -10.59 7.21
N LYS A 31 -1.37 -10.88 5.92
CA LYS A 31 -1.72 -9.89 4.89
C LYS A 31 -2.79 -10.45 3.95
N TRP A 32 -3.78 -9.62 3.65
CA TRP A 32 -4.80 -9.92 2.64
C TRP A 32 -5.00 -8.73 1.71
N ARG A 33 -4.83 -8.97 0.41
CA ARG A 33 -4.88 -7.94 -0.65
C ARG A 33 -6.18 -8.03 -1.42
N ALA A 34 -6.99 -6.99 -1.33
CA ALA A 34 -8.09 -6.72 -2.25
C ALA A 34 -7.64 -5.75 -3.34
N VAL A 35 -8.22 -5.88 -4.54
CA VAL A 35 -7.83 -5.09 -5.71
C VAL A 35 -9.05 -4.43 -6.32
N LEU A 36 -8.99 -3.11 -6.47
CA LEU A 36 -10.01 -2.29 -7.10
C LEU A 36 -9.39 -1.47 -8.23
N LYS A 37 -10.17 -1.22 -9.28
CA LYS A 37 -9.73 -0.52 -10.49
C LYS A 37 -10.46 0.80 -10.65
N ILE A 38 -9.77 1.79 -11.21
CA ILE A 38 -10.38 3.04 -11.66
C ILE A 38 -10.52 2.98 -13.17
N ASP A 39 -11.74 3.13 -13.67
CA ASP A 39 -12.03 3.33 -15.09
C ASP A 39 -13.33 4.12 -15.19
N ASP A 40 -13.21 5.41 -15.53
CA ASP A 40 -14.35 6.31 -15.64
C ASP A 40 -15.30 5.90 -16.77
N HIS A 41 -14.79 5.32 -17.85
CA HIS A 41 -15.62 4.91 -18.99
C HIS A 41 -16.53 3.74 -18.62
N SER A 42 -16.02 2.81 -17.81
CA SER A 42 -16.74 1.61 -17.37
C SER A 42 -17.41 1.77 -16.00
N GLY A 43 -17.32 2.94 -15.37
CA GLY A 43 -17.92 3.23 -14.06
C GLY A 43 -17.28 2.48 -12.89
N LEU A 44 -15.97 2.21 -12.95
CA LEU A 44 -15.24 1.44 -11.93
C LEU A 44 -14.60 2.33 -10.85
N PRO A 45 -14.49 1.85 -9.60
CA PRO A 45 -14.98 0.56 -9.12
C PRO A 45 -16.49 0.58 -8.87
N SER A 46 -17.17 -0.50 -9.25
CA SER A 46 -18.61 -0.65 -9.02
C SER A 46 -18.91 -0.80 -7.54
N SER A 47 -20.14 -0.47 -7.14
CA SER A 47 -20.60 -0.67 -5.75
C SER A 47 -20.50 -2.14 -5.33
N LEU A 48 -20.71 -3.08 -6.25
CA LEU A 48 -20.57 -4.51 -5.98
C LEU A 48 -19.11 -4.88 -5.68
N ALA A 49 -18.16 -4.45 -6.51
CA ALA A 49 -16.75 -4.74 -6.28
C ALA A 49 -16.23 -4.14 -4.97
N ILE A 50 -16.64 -2.91 -4.62
CA ILE A 50 -16.33 -2.34 -3.31
C ILE A 50 -16.89 -3.22 -2.20
N ALA A 51 -18.20 -3.54 -2.25
CA ALA A 51 -18.88 -4.28 -1.19
C ALA A 51 -18.28 -5.68 -0.97
N GLU A 52 -17.98 -6.42 -2.04
CA GLU A 52 -17.39 -7.76 -1.94
C GLU A 52 -15.98 -7.75 -1.36
N ASN A 53 -15.14 -6.80 -1.79
CA ASN A 53 -13.76 -6.71 -1.31
C ASN A 53 -13.70 -6.28 0.16
N VAL A 54 -14.49 -5.28 0.58
CA VAL A 54 -14.45 -4.81 1.98
C VAL A 54 -15.02 -5.84 2.94
N ARG A 55 -16.05 -6.60 2.55
CA ARG A 55 -16.56 -7.73 3.34
C ARG A 55 -15.52 -8.86 3.45
N GLY A 56 -14.84 -9.18 2.36
CA GLY A 56 -13.75 -10.16 2.37
C GLY A 56 -12.63 -9.76 3.34
N LEU A 57 -12.18 -8.51 3.27
CA LEU A 57 -11.18 -7.94 4.18
C LEU A 57 -11.64 -7.97 5.65
N ALA A 58 -12.89 -7.62 5.94
CA ALA A 58 -13.42 -7.60 7.29
C ALA A 58 -13.53 -9.00 7.91
N ARG A 59 -14.02 -9.98 7.15
CA ARG A 59 -14.04 -11.40 7.56
C ARG A 59 -12.64 -11.93 7.82
N TYR A 60 -11.70 -11.65 6.91
CA TYR A 60 -10.30 -12.01 7.08
C TYR A 60 -9.70 -11.43 8.36
N ALA A 61 -9.93 -10.14 8.63
CA ALA A 61 -9.38 -9.44 9.78
C ALA A 61 -9.94 -9.99 11.10
N SER A 62 -11.24 -10.23 11.16
CA SER A 62 -11.91 -10.84 12.31
C SER A 62 -11.33 -12.23 12.64
N ILE A 63 -11.20 -13.11 11.64
CA ILE A 63 -10.61 -14.45 11.81
C ILE A 63 -9.15 -14.38 12.27
N CYS A 64 -8.36 -13.46 11.73
CA CYS A 64 -6.98 -13.27 12.14
C CYS A 64 -6.88 -12.88 13.63
N GLN A 65 -7.72 -11.95 14.08
CA GLN A 65 -7.72 -11.50 15.47
C GLN A 65 -8.15 -12.60 16.45
N GLU A 66 -9.15 -13.43 16.09
CA GLU A 66 -9.50 -14.64 16.88
C GLU A 66 -8.29 -15.56 17.08
N CYS A 67 -7.40 -15.62 16.08
CA CYS A 67 -6.21 -16.46 16.09
C CYS A 67 -4.96 -15.76 16.67
N ARG A 68 -5.11 -14.55 17.25
CA ARG A 68 -4.01 -13.73 17.78
C ARG A 68 -2.98 -13.32 16.71
N ILE A 69 -3.43 -13.15 15.48
CA ILE A 69 -2.64 -12.67 14.34
C ILE A 69 -3.12 -11.25 14.00
N VAL A 70 -2.20 -10.28 13.93
CA VAL A 70 -2.53 -8.92 13.49
C VAL A 70 -2.82 -8.92 11.99
N PRO A 71 -4.03 -8.54 11.53
CA PRO A 71 -4.31 -8.44 10.10
C PRO A 71 -3.77 -7.13 9.52
N ILE A 72 -2.94 -7.24 8.47
CA ILE A 72 -2.71 -6.16 7.52
C ILE A 72 -3.85 -6.17 6.50
N VAL A 73 -4.67 -5.13 6.52
CA VAL A 73 -5.82 -4.92 5.64
C VAL A 73 -5.37 -4.09 4.43
N GLU A 74 -5.38 -4.67 3.23
CA GLU A 74 -4.84 -4.04 2.00
C GLU A 74 -5.94 -3.84 0.95
N PRO A 75 -6.71 -2.73 1.00
CA PRO A 75 -7.66 -2.34 -0.05
C PRO A 75 -6.94 -1.53 -1.14
N GLU A 76 -6.25 -2.20 -2.06
CA GLU A 76 -5.46 -1.52 -3.10
C GLU A 76 -6.35 -1.02 -4.24
N VAL A 77 -6.34 0.29 -4.45
CA VAL A 77 -6.82 0.92 -5.68
C VAL A 77 -5.65 1.02 -6.65
N LEU A 78 -5.77 0.34 -7.80
CA LEU A 78 -4.71 0.28 -8.81
C LEU A 78 -4.50 1.63 -9.49
N SER A 79 -3.24 1.90 -9.84
CA SER A 79 -2.83 3.08 -10.59
C SER A 79 -3.00 2.91 -12.12
N ASP A 80 -3.50 1.78 -12.61
CA ASP A 80 -3.74 1.57 -14.05
C ASP A 80 -4.72 2.62 -14.61
N GLY A 81 -4.43 3.12 -15.83
CA GLY A 81 -5.29 4.05 -16.57
C GLY A 81 -4.83 5.51 -16.56
N ASN A 82 -5.66 6.38 -17.14
CA ASN A 82 -5.40 7.80 -17.40
C ASN A 82 -6.23 8.72 -16.48
N HIS A 83 -6.46 8.30 -15.23
CA HIS A 83 -7.23 9.08 -14.26
C HIS A 83 -6.34 10.12 -13.55
N SER A 84 -6.94 11.23 -13.12
CA SER A 84 -6.19 12.27 -12.39
C SER A 84 -5.93 11.89 -10.92
N LEU A 85 -5.07 12.66 -10.26
CA LEU A 85 -4.82 12.56 -8.82
C LEU A 85 -6.12 12.68 -8.00
N GLU A 86 -6.97 13.65 -8.35
CA GLU A 86 -8.24 13.94 -7.68
C GLU A 86 -9.21 12.76 -7.84
N LYS A 87 -9.21 12.12 -9.00
CA LYS A 87 -10.03 10.93 -9.23
C LYS A 87 -9.58 9.77 -8.35
N CYS A 88 -8.26 9.52 -8.26
CA CYS A 88 -7.70 8.54 -7.34
C CYS A 88 -8.06 8.87 -5.88
N GLN A 89 -8.01 10.15 -5.51
CA GLN A 89 -8.39 10.63 -4.19
C GLN A 89 -9.87 10.34 -3.88
N GLN A 90 -10.77 10.65 -4.81
CA GLN A 90 -12.21 10.42 -4.67
C GLN A 90 -12.54 8.93 -4.49
N VAL A 91 -11.98 8.08 -5.36
CA VAL A 91 -12.21 6.64 -5.30
C VAL A 91 -11.63 6.04 -4.03
N SER A 92 -10.40 6.40 -3.68
CA SER A 92 -9.74 5.91 -2.47
C SER A 92 -10.51 6.32 -1.20
N GLN A 93 -11.05 7.54 -1.12
CA GLN A 93 -11.90 7.95 0.00
C GLN A 93 -13.14 7.06 0.14
N LYS A 94 -13.82 6.76 -0.98
CA LYS A 94 -14.99 5.88 -1.00
C LYS A 94 -14.63 4.46 -0.53
N VAL A 95 -13.54 3.90 -1.05
CA VAL A 95 -13.10 2.54 -0.73
C VAL A 95 -12.63 2.43 0.72
N PHE A 96 -11.83 3.39 1.20
CA PHE A 96 -11.28 3.36 2.56
C PHE A 96 -12.39 3.56 3.60
N ALA A 97 -13.33 4.48 3.37
CA ALA A 97 -14.50 4.64 4.24
C ALA A 97 -15.34 3.37 4.32
N ALA A 98 -15.62 2.73 3.16
CA ALA A 98 -16.33 1.45 3.13
C ALA A 98 -15.55 0.32 3.83
N THR A 99 -14.23 0.32 3.74
CA THR A 99 -13.36 -0.64 4.43
C THR A 99 -13.48 -0.51 5.94
N ILE A 100 -13.36 0.72 6.47
CA ILE A 100 -13.50 0.97 7.92
C ILE A 100 -14.90 0.62 8.41
N ALA A 101 -15.95 0.98 7.65
CA ALA A 101 -17.33 0.62 8.01
C ALA A 101 -17.50 -0.91 8.12
N ALA A 102 -17.05 -1.66 7.12
CA ALA A 102 -17.12 -3.13 7.15
C ALA A 102 -16.30 -3.72 8.31
N LEU A 103 -15.12 -3.18 8.62
CA LEU A 103 -14.32 -3.64 9.76
C LEU A 103 -15.07 -3.44 11.09
N HIS A 104 -15.75 -2.30 11.29
CA HIS A 104 -16.58 -2.08 12.47
C HIS A 104 -17.80 -3.00 12.53
N GLU A 105 -18.50 -3.20 11.41
CA GLU A 105 -19.64 -4.14 11.33
C GLU A 105 -19.25 -5.57 11.73
N HIS A 106 -18.00 -5.96 11.46
CA HIS A 106 -17.43 -7.26 11.83
C HIS A 106 -16.76 -7.29 13.22
N ASN A 107 -16.94 -6.24 14.03
CA ASN A 107 -16.38 -6.12 15.39
C ASN A 107 -14.84 -6.27 15.43
N VAL A 108 -14.15 -5.83 14.38
CA VAL A 108 -12.68 -5.87 14.35
C VAL A 108 -12.13 -4.80 15.29
N LEU A 109 -11.16 -5.20 16.14
CA LEU A 109 -10.46 -4.28 17.04
C LEU A 109 -9.48 -3.42 16.23
N MET A 110 -9.75 -2.12 16.08
CA MET A 110 -8.95 -1.22 15.23
C MET A 110 -7.51 -1.02 15.73
N GLU A 111 -7.32 -1.06 17.04
CA GLU A 111 -6.00 -1.00 17.69
C GLU A 111 -5.12 -2.21 17.33
N GLY A 112 -5.76 -3.32 16.93
CA GLY A 112 -5.13 -4.57 16.58
C GLY A 112 -5.01 -4.83 15.08
N ILE A 113 -5.06 -3.79 14.22
CA ILE A 113 -4.86 -3.92 12.76
C ILE A 113 -3.71 -3.05 12.26
N LEU A 114 -3.29 -3.30 11.02
CA LEU A 114 -2.54 -2.33 10.22
C LEU A 114 -3.26 -2.13 8.89
N LEU A 115 -3.27 -0.91 8.36
CA LEU A 115 -3.77 -0.65 7.01
C LEU A 115 -2.61 -0.60 6.02
N LYS A 116 -2.77 -1.21 4.85
CA LYS A 116 -1.84 -1.12 3.73
C LYS A 116 -2.56 -0.56 2.49
N PRO A 117 -2.75 0.77 2.41
CA PRO A 117 -3.39 1.39 1.26
C PRO A 117 -2.37 1.73 0.17
N ASN A 118 -2.87 2.02 -1.03
CA ASN A 118 -2.13 2.78 -2.04
C ASN A 118 -1.90 4.23 -1.58
N MET A 119 -0.81 4.84 -2.07
CA MET A 119 -0.70 6.30 -2.07
C MET A 119 -1.68 6.89 -3.08
N ILE A 120 -2.04 8.16 -2.93
CA ILE A 120 -2.89 8.86 -3.89
C ILE A 120 -1.99 9.43 -4.98
N THR A 121 -2.03 8.81 -6.15
CA THR A 121 -1.26 9.21 -7.34
C THR A 121 -2.21 9.31 -8.53
N ALA A 122 -1.87 10.10 -9.54
CA ALA A 122 -2.57 9.97 -10.82
C ALA A 122 -2.28 8.59 -11.44
N GLY A 123 -3.10 8.23 -12.43
CA GLY A 123 -2.96 6.99 -13.17
C GLY A 123 -1.64 6.95 -13.94
N HIS A 124 -1.16 5.74 -14.23
CA HIS A 124 0.13 5.53 -14.89
C HIS A 124 0.18 6.18 -16.27
N ASP A 125 -0.93 6.18 -17.00
CA ASP A 125 -1.03 6.75 -18.35
C ASP A 125 -1.42 8.24 -18.33
N TYR A 126 -1.43 8.88 -17.15
CA TYR A 126 -1.83 10.28 -16.98
C TYR A 126 -0.76 11.25 -17.49
N ASN A 127 -0.99 11.80 -18.69
CA ASN A 127 -0.06 12.68 -19.42
C ASN A 127 -0.07 14.13 -18.89
N SER A 128 0.27 14.31 -17.62
CA SER A 128 0.50 15.63 -17.00
C SER A 128 1.71 15.57 -16.07
N VAL A 129 2.84 16.15 -16.53
CA VAL A 129 4.10 16.21 -15.76
C VAL A 129 3.93 16.97 -14.43
N ALA A 130 2.95 17.88 -14.34
CA ALA A 130 2.68 18.64 -13.13
C ALA A 130 1.88 17.86 -12.07
N ALA A 131 1.08 16.87 -12.46
CA ALA A 131 0.06 16.27 -11.60
C ALA A 131 0.55 15.13 -10.66
N ASN A 132 1.85 14.86 -10.61
CA ASN A 132 2.43 13.73 -9.85
C ASN A 132 3.71 14.12 -9.09
N ASN A 133 3.84 15.38 -8.66
CA ASN A 133 4.92 15.73 -7.75
C ASN A 133 4.64 15.17 -6.34
N ALA A 134 5.70 14.96 -5.56
CA ALA A 134 5.60 14.32 -4.24
C ALA A 134 4.78 15.14 -3.23
N GLU A 135 4.73 16.46 -3.37
CA GLU A 135 3.98 17.35 -2.47
C GLU A 135 2.48 17.16 -2.65
N ASP A 136 1.99 17.20 -3.90
CA ASP A 136 0.58 16.97 -4.20
C ASP A 136 0.13 15.56 -3.82
N ILE A 137 0.95 14.54 -4.12
CA ILE A 137 0.73 13.15 -3.68
C ILE A 137 0.63 13.09 -2.16
N GLY A 138 1.54 13.76 -1.46
CA GLY A 138 1.57 13.77 0.00
C GLY A 138 0.35 14.48 0.61
N VAL A 139 -0.07 15.61 0.05
CA VAL A 139 -1.26 16.35 0.50
C VAL A 139 -2.52 15.53 0.26
N ALA A 140 -2.71 15.02 -0.96
CA ALA A 140 -3.88 14.22 -1.32
C ALA A 140 -3.99 12.94 -0.49
N THR A 141 -2.85 12.29 -0.21
CA THR A 141 -2.76 11.11 0.64
C THR A 141 -3.11 11.41 2.08
N VAL A 142 -2.49 12.42 2.71
CA VAL A 142 -2.76 12.79 4.10
C VAL A 142 -4.22 13.22 4.29
N ILE A 143 -4.76 14.04 3.39
CA ILE A 143 -6.18 14.46 3.45
C ILE A 143 -7.11 13.25 3.36
N THR A 144 -6.83 12.31 2.47
CA THR A 144 -7.65 11.10 2.30
C THR A 144 -7.66 10.25 3.55
N LEU A 145 -6.50 10.03 4.17
CA LEU A 145 -6.40 9.29 5.42
C LEU A 145 -7.12 10.01 6.57
N MET A 146 -6.89 11.33 6.71
CA MET A 146 -7.55 12.17 7.73
C MET A 146 -9.08 12.19 7.63
N ARG A 147 -9.64 11.97 6.44
CA ARG A 147 -11.09 11.92 6.23
C ARG A 147 -11.72 10.54 6.46
N THR A 148 -10.93 9.47 6.48
CA THR A 148 -11.48 8.11 6.35
C THR A 148 -11.01 7.14 7.42
N ILE A 149 -9.80 7.29 7.94
CA ILE A 149 -9.23 6.33 8.88
C ILE A 149 -9.43 6.84 10.31
N PRO A 150 -9.86 5.99 11.26
CA PRO A 150 -9.98 6.41 12.65
C PRO A 150 -8.61 6.46 13.35
N PRO A 151 -8.40 7.34 14.34
CA PRO A 151 -7.15 7.43 15.10
C PRO A 151 -6.77 6.15 15.88
N SER A 152 -7.72 5.23 16.10
CA SER A 152 -7.48 3.96 16.80
C SER A 152 -6.62 2.98 16.00
N VAL A 153 -6.55 3.12 14.67
CA VAL A 153 -5.57 2.37 13.88
C VAL A 153 -4.17 2.80 14.31
N PRO A 154 -3.23 1.88 14.59
CA PRO A 154 -1.90 2.28 15.05
C PRO A 154 -0.97 2.71 13.92
N GLY A 155 -1.17 2.19 12.70
CA GLY A 155 -0.25 2.47 11.59
C GLY A 155 -0.78 2.19 10.19
N ILE A 156 -0.29 3.00 9.26
CA ILE A 156 -0.51 2.92 7.81
C ILE A 156 0.81 2.53 7.16
N MET A 157 0.82 1.37 6.49
CA MET A 157 2.00 0.75 5.91
C MET A 157 1.86 0.74 4.39
N PHE A 158 2.18 1.84 3.71
CA PHE A 158 1.89 2.00 2.28
C PHE A 158 2.48 0.89 1.42
N LEU A 159 1.72 0.45 0.42
CA LEU A 159 2.26 -0.31 -0.71
C LEU A 159 2.93 0.63 -1.72
N SER A 160 3.94 0.16 -2.44
CA SER A 160 4.63 0.97 -3.45
C SER A 160 3.94 0.97 -4.82
N GLY A 161 3.08 -0.01 -5.09
CA GLY A 161 2.43 -0.16 -6.40
C GLY A 161 3.47 -0.28 -7.52
N GLY A 162 3.30 0.49 -8.59
CA GLY A 162 4.21 0.59 -9.73
C GLY A 162 5.33 1.65 -9.59
N GLN A 163 5.42 2.35 -8.47
CA GLN A 163 6.46 3.37 -8.26
C GLN A 163 7.85 2.74 -8.28
N SER A 164 8.84 3.46 -8.81
CA SER A 164 10.26 3.11 -8.66
C SER A 164 10.68 3.07 -7.18
N GLU A 165 11.86 2.51 -6.88
CA GLU A 165 12.37 2.48 -5.51
C GLU A 165 12.58 3.89 -4.94
N GLU A 166 13.08 4.81 -5.76
CA GLU A 166 13.34 6.18 -5.35
C GLU A 166 12.04 7.00 -5.21
N GLU A 167 11.11 6.90 -6.16
CA GLU A 167 9.81 7.60 -6.06
C GLU A 167 9.05 7.19 -4.80
N ALA A 168 8.97 5.88 -4.52
CA ALA A 168 8.27 5.38 -3.33
C ALA A 168 8.91 5.89 -2.02
N THR A 169 10.23 6.09 -2.01
CA THR A 169 10.97 6.64 -0.86
C THR A 169 10.70 8.14 -0.71
N ILE A 170 10.75 8.90 -1.81
CA ILE A 170 10.49 10.34 -1.83
C ILE A 170 9.06 10.65 -1.40
N ASN A 171 8.08 9.95 -1.98
CA ASN A 171 6.66 10.15 -1.66
C ASN A 171 6.37 9.83 -0.20
N LEU A 172 6.92 8.74 0.36
CA LEU A 172 6.78 8.43 1.78
C LEU A 172 7.36 9.51 2.69
N SER A 173 8.53 10.05 2.34
CA SER A 173 9.17 11.14 3.08
C SER A 173 8.28 12.38 3.08
N MET A 174 7.75 12.74 1.91
CA MET A 174 6.88 13.90 1.77
C MET A 174 5.55 13.73 2.53
N ILE A 175 4.92 12.55 2.46
CA ILE A 175 3.74 12.20 3.26
C ILE A 175 4.00 12.42 4.75
N ASN A 176 5.15 11.98 5.27
CA ASN A 176 5.51 12.18 6.67
C ASN A 176 5.77 13.65 7.02
N GLN A 177 6.43 14.41 6.14
CA GLN A 177 6.65 15.85 6.33
C GLN A 177 5.34 16.64 6.37
N ILE A 178 4.40 16.33 5.48
CA ILE A 178 3.07 16.94 5.44
C ILE A 178 2.26 16.51 6.66
N GLY A 179 2.24 15.22 6.99
CA GLY A 179 1.52 14.70 8.16
C GLY A 179 1.97 15.31 9.49
N ALA A 180 3.27 15.62 9.61
CA ALA A 180 3.83 16.32 10.77
C ALA A 180 3.39 17.79 10.87
N LYS A 181 3.14 18.45 9.72
CA LYS A 181 2.68 19.84 9.63
C LYS A 181 1.15 19.97 9.67
N PHE A 182 0.40 18.90 9.33
CA PHE A 182 -1.06 18.88 9.34
C PHE A 182 -1.62 19.21 10.74
N LYS A 183 -2.81 19.84 10.79
CA LYS A 183 -3.47 20.25 12.04
C LYS A 183 -4.91 19.73 12.07
N PRO A 184 -5.27 18.83 13.01
CA PRO A 184 -4.38 18.18 14.00
C PRO A 184 -3.33 17.28 13.31
N LYS A 185 -2.21 16.99 13.98
CA LYS A 185 -1.17 16.09 13.44
C LYS A 185 -1.79 14.73 13.10
N THR A 186 -1.30 14.07 12.05
CA THR A 186 -1.73 12.69 11.74
C THR A 186 -1.51 11.78 12.95
N PRO A 187 -2.53 11.02 13.40
CA PRO A 187 -2.44 10.21 14.62
C PRO A 187 -1.76 8.84 14.40
N TRP A 188 -1.55 8.43 13.15
CA TRP A 188 -0.97 7.13 12.79
C TRP A 188 0.54 7.19 12.60
N ALA A 189 1.22 6.06 12.79
CA ALA A 189 2.52 5.85 12.16
C ALA A 189 2.35 5.73 10.63
N LEU A 190 3.07 6.53 9.85
CA LEU A 190 3.06 6.50 8.39
C LEU A 190 4.36 5.87 7.87
N SER A 191 4.30 4.61 7.47
CA SER A 191 5.48 3.81 7.09
C SER A 191 5.21 2.98 5.82
N PHE A 192 6.05 1.97 5.56
CA PHE A 192 6.05 1.23 4.30
C PHE A 192 5.89 -0.28 4.49
N SER A 193 5.22 -0.91 3.52
CA SER A 193 5.18 -2.35 3.31
C SER A 193 5.51 -2.64 1.85
N TYR A 194 6.80 -2.48 1.50
CA TYR A 194 7.28 -2.52 0.12
C TYR A 194 7.82 -3.89 -0.28
N GLY A 195 7.41 -4.34 -1.48
CA GLY A 195 8.03 -5.44 -2.20
C GLY A 195 9.03 -4.90 -3.22
N ARG A 196 8.56 -4.62 -4.44
CA ARG A 196 9.39 -4.13 -5.55
C ARG A 196 10.24 -2.91 -5.20
N ALA A 197 9.67 -1.91 -4.55
CA ALA A 197 10.39 -0.68 -4.17
C ALA A 197 11.51 -0.88 -3.12
N LEU A 198 11.64 -2.08 -2.56
CA LEU A 198 12.71 -2.44 -1.63
C LEU A 198 13.71 -3.45 -2.23
N GLN A 199 13.27 -4.26 -3.19
CA GLN A 199 13.97 -5.47 -3.61
C GLN A 199 14.52 -5.40 -5.04
N ASN A 200 14.02 -4.53 -5.92
CA ASN A 200 14.27 -4.63 -7.36
C ASN A 200 15.76 -4.47 -7.72
N SER A 201 16.43 -3.46 -7.15
CA SER A 201 17.88 -3.27 -7.36
C SER A 201 18.71 -4.39 -6.74
N ALA A 202 18.34 -4.89 -5.55
CA ALA A 202 19.02 -6.00 -4.90
C ALA A 202 18.91 -7.31 -5.71
N ILE A 203 17.71 -7.63 -6.21
CA ILE A 203 17.47 -8.81 -7.06
C ILE A 203 18.22 -8.68 -8.39
N THR A 204 18.24 -7.47 -8.98
CA THR A 204 19.02 -7.20 -10.20
C THR A 204 20.51 -7.45 -9.99
N ILE A 205 21.08 -6.94 -8.89
CA ILE A 205 22.51 -7.15 -8.58
C ILE A 205 22.80 -8.62 -8.30
N TRP A 206 21.94 -9.29 -7.55
CA TRP A 206 22.10 -10.71 -7.25
C TRP A 206 22.09 -11.55 -8.53
N SER A 207 21.05 -11.40 -9.37
CA SER A 207 20.89 -12.12 -10.64
C SER A 207 21.07 -13.65 -10.51
N GLY A 208 20.74 -14.22 -9.34
CA GLY A 208 20.94 -15.65 -9.06
C GLY A 208 22.40 -16.07 -8.82
N ASN A 209 23.37 -15.16 -8.86
CA ASN A 209 24.78 -15.47 -8.66
C ASN A 209 25.18 -15.38 -7.17
N VAL A 210 25.67 -16.49 -6.62
CA VAL A 210 26.13 -16.59 -5.21
C VAL A 210 27.25 -15.59 -4.88
N GLU A 211 28.13 -15.28 -5.84
CA GLU A 211 29.22 -14.31 -5.64
C GLU A 211 28.70 -12.88 -5.43
N ASN A 212 27.49 -12.57 -5.91
CA ASN A 212 26.88 -11.26 -5.78
C ASN A 212 26.04 -11.09 -4.50
N VAL A 213 25.90 -12.12 -3.66
CA VAL A 213 25.07 -12.07 -2.44
C VAL A 213 25.46 -10.91 -1.52
N GLY A 214 26.77 -10.65 -1.36
CA GLY A 214 27.25 -9.52 -0.56
C GLY A 214 26.79 -8.17 -1.13
N LYS A 215 27.00 -7.95 -2.43
CA LYS A 215 26.61 -6.70 -3.12
C LYS A 215 25.09 -6.48 -3.11
N ALA A 216 24.31 -7.54 -3.32
CA ALA A 216 22.86 -7.48 -3.28
C ALA A 216 22.34 -7.15 -1.87
N ARG A 217 22.96 -7.71 -0.83
CA ARG A 217 22.64 -7.40 0.57
C ARG A 217 22.94 -5.94 0.89
N ASP A 218 24.08 -5.42 0.43
CA ASP A 218 24.44 -4.01 0.64
C ASP A 218 23.43 -3.06 -0.01
N GLU A 219 22.97 -3.40 -1.22
CA GLU A 219 21.90 -2.64 -1.90
C GLU A 219 20.58 -2.68 -1.12
N LEU A 220 20.17 -3.86 -0.66
CA LEU A 220 18.96 -4.03 0.13
C LEU A 220 19.01 -3.20 1.42
N ILE A 221 20.13 -3.25 2.16
CA ILE A 221 20.33 -2.45 3.37
C ILE A 221 20.27 -0.96 3.05
N ARG A 222 20.84 -0.53 1.92
CA ARG A 222 20.78 0.87 1.49
C ARG A 222 19.34 1.33 1.29
N ARG A 223 18.50 0.52 0.63
CA ARG A 223 17.07 0.81 0.46
C ARG A 223 16.26 0.74 1.74
N MET A 224 16.58 -0.18 2.65
CA MET A 224 15.99 -0.21 3.99
C MET A 224 16.30 1.08 4.78
N LYS A 225 17.55 1.55 4.77
CA LYS A 225 17.97 2.80 5.45
C LYS A 225 17.26 4.02 4.87
N ALA A 226 17.14 4.10 3.55
CA ALA A 226 16.46 5.22 2.90
C ALA A 226 14.97 5.28 3.25
N ASN A 227 14.26 4.14 3.17
CA ASN A 227 12.86 4.06 3.56
C ASN A 227 12.65 4.30 5.07
N SER A 228 13.61 3.89 5.92
CA SER A 228 13.60 4.21 7.35
C SER A 228 13.76 5.71 7.64
N LEU A 229 14.53 6.44 6.82
CA LEU A 229 14.60 7.91 6.91
C LEU A 229 13.33 8.57 6.38
N ALA A 230 12.75 8.01 5.31
CA ALA A 230 11.50 8.49 4.72
C ALA A 230 10.32 8.34 5.69
N SER A 231 10.23 7.24 6.45
CA SER A 231 9.20 7.06 7.48
C SER A 231 9.34 8.04 8.66
N GLN A 232 10.41 8.83 8.71
CA GLN A 232 10.61 9.91 9.67
C GLN A 232 10.47 11.30 9.02
N GLY A 233 10.17 11.37 7.71
CA GLY A 233 10.16 12.61 6.93
C GLY A 233 11.55 13.22 6.73
N ARG A 234 12.63 12.44 6.89
CA ARG A 234 14.03 12.90 6.90
C ARG A 234 14.84 12.46 5.70
N TYR A 235 14.23 11.77 4.73
CA TYR A 235 14.93 11.38 3.52
C TYR A 235 15.13 12.58 2.61
N ILE A 236 16.37 12.74 2.13
CA ILE A 236 16.76 13.74 1.13
C ILE A 236 16.85 13.03 -0.23
N PRO A 237 16.10 13.46 -1.27
CA PRO A 237 16.15 12.86 -2.60
C PRO A 237 17.58 12.72 -3.14
N GLY A 238 17.93 11.55 -3.68
CA GLY A 238 19.27 11.28 -4.23
C GLY A 238 20.39 11.09 -3.19
N SER A 239 20.12 11.24 -1.89
CA SER A 239 21.13 11.01 -0.83
C SER A 239 21.56 9.55 -0.72
N SER A 240 20.69 8.63 -1.13
CA SER A 240 20.99 7.20 -1.21
C SER A 240 21.56 6.85 -2.59
N LYS A 241 22.85 7.11 -2.80
CA LYS A 241 23.55 6.75 -4.04
C LYS A 241 23.54 5.22 -4.23
N THR A 242 22.78 4.74 -5.21
CA THR A 242 22.78 3.34 -5.64
C THR A 242 23.79 3.13 -6.77
N SER A 243 24.34 1.92 -6.87
CA SER A 243 25.12 1.50 -8.03
C SER A 243 24.25 0.99 -9.19
N SER A 244 22.93 0.88 -8.98
CA SER A 244 21.97 0.32 -9.93
C SER A 244 21.11 1.42 -10.55
N SER A 245 21.11 1.53 -11.88
CA SER A 245 20.17 2.39 -12.60
C SER A 245 18.71 1.92 -12.53
N THR A 246 18.46 0.75 -11.91
CA THR A 246 17.11 0.20 -11.74
C THR A 246 16.31 0.92 -10.66
N ALA A 247 16.96 1.57 -9.68
CA ALA A 247 16.25 2.19 -8.55
C ALA A 247 15.31 3.33 -8.97
N THR A 248 15.59 3.99 -10.09
CA THR A 248 14.78 5.09 -10.64
C THR A 248 13.85 4.63 -11.76
N LYS A 249 13.88 3.35 -12.17
CA LYS A 249 12.98 2.83 -13.19
C LYS A 249 11.63 2.47 -12.56
N SER A 250 10.56 2.81 -13.25
CA SER A 250 9.21 2.42 -12.85
C SER A 250 9.12 0.90 -12.66
N ASN A 251 8.48 0.49 -11.57
CA ASN A 251 8.18 -0.91 -11.28
C ASN A 251 6.81 -1.32 -11.83
N TYR A 252 6.15 -0.46 -12.62
CA TYR A 252 4.83 -0.75 -13.17
C TYR A 252 4.88 -1.92 -14.14
N ILE A 253 3.88 -2.79 -14.05
CA ILE A 253 3.63 -3.88 -14.99
C ILE A 253 2.18 -3.75 -15.38
N ALA A 254 1.92 -3.45 -16.66
CA ALA A 254 0.57 -3.25 -17.16
C ALA A 254 -0.28 -4.52 -16.99
N LYS A 255 -1.54 -4.36 -16.53
CA LYS A 255 -2.48 -5.48 -16.37
C LYS A 255 -1.87 -6.63 -15.55
N HIS A 256 -1.11 -6.32 -14.51
CA HIS A 256 -0.43 -7.34 -13.74
C HIS A 256 -1.46 -8.27 -13.08
N VAL A 257 -1.56 -9.49 -13.61
CA VAL A 257 -2.36 -10.57 -13.05
C VAL A 257 -1.46 -11.33 -12.08
N TYR A 258 -1.84 -11.37 -10.80
CA TYR A 258 -1.24 -12.24 -9.80
C TYR A 258 -2.15 -13.47 -9.61
#